data_AF-A0A964U8S3-F1
#
_entry.id   AF-A0A964U8S3-F1
#
_cell.length_a   1.000
_cell.length_b   1.000
_cell.length_c   1.000
_cell.angle_alpha   90.00
_cell.angle_beta   90.00
_cell.angle_gamma   90.00
#
_symmetry.space_group_name_H-M   'P 1'
#
loop_
_entity.id
_entity.type
_entity.pdbx_description
1 polymer ?
#
loop_
_entity_poly.entity_id
_entity_poly.type
_entity_poly.pdbx_seq_one_letter_code
_entity_poly.pdbx_strand_id
1 'polypeptide(L)'
;MPDAVCHALAAALADERKAWRNYTLILDRFPGARPFVNIVKAEARHIAALLRVYERHGLTPPPDETECDSLASNATLETLCRVAAEAEIENVRLFDEALLPAVADYPDIAAVFGRLRDASEWRHLPAFQRCAQGAPRRGPECGQAKGGRNGRPDRDPR
;
A
#
# COMPACT_ATOMS: atom_id res chain seq x y z
N MET A 1 21.53 -19.85 -7.56
CA MET A 1 20.08 -19.61 -7.57
C MET A 1 19.57 -19.88 -8.98
N PRO A 2 18.48 -20.64 -9.20
CA PRO A 2 17.92 -20.90 -10.53
C PRO A 2 17.41 -19.61 -11.19
N ASP A 3 17.49 -19.55 -12.52
CA ASP A 3 17.07 -18.37 -13.30
C ASP A 3 15.61 -18.00 -13.04
N ALA A 4 14.72 -18.99 -12.90
CA ALA A 4 13.32 -18.76 -12.58
C ALA A 4 13.12 -18.01 -11.25
N VAL A 5 13.92 -18.32 -10.23
CA VAL A 5 13.87 -17.66 -8.92
C VAL A 5 14.46 -16.25 -9.01
N CYS A 6 15.57 -16.09 -9.73
CA CYS A 6 16.17 -14.78 -9.98
C CYS A 6 15.21 -13.84 -10.73
N HIS A 7 14.52 -14.36 -11.75
CA HIS A 7 13.49 -13.63 -12.48
C HIS A 7 12.30 -13.27 -11.59
N ALA A 8 11.85 -14.19 -10.73
CA ALA A 8 10.75 -13.91 -9.81
C ALA A 8 11.10 -12.81 -8.79
N LEU A 9 12.32 -12.83 -8.25
CA LEU A 9 12.83 -11.75 -7.37
C LEU A 9 12.92 -10.41 -8.10
N ALA A 10 13.41 -10.41 -9.34
CA ALA A 10 13.54 -9.20 -10.14
C ALA A 10 12.16 -8.61 -10.47
N ALA A 11 11.20 -9.46 -10.84
CA ALA A 11 9.83 -9.07 -11.12
C ALA A 11 9.14 -8.48 -9.89
N ALA A 12 9.24 -9.15 -8.73
CA ALA A 12 8.70 -8.63 -7.47
C ALA A 12 9.31 -7.25 -7.12
N LEU A 13 10.63 -7.11 -7.24
CA LEU A 13 11.30 -5.86 -6.90
C LEU A 13 10.93 -4.71 -7.85
N ALA A 14 10.80 -5.01 -9.15
CA ALA A 14 10.38 -4.03 -10.15
C ALA A 14 8.95 -3.54 -9.89
N ASP A 15 8.02 -4.44 -9.55
CA ASP A 15 6.63 -4.07 -9.29
C ASP A 15 6.49 -3.19 -8.04
N GLU A 16 7.17 -3.55 -6.95
CA GLU A 16 7.19 -2.75 -5.71
C GLU A 16 7.81 -1.36 -5.91
N ARG A 17 8.90 -1.27 -6.70
CA ARG A 17 9.51 0.02 -7.09
C ARG A 17 8.55 0.87 -7.91
N LYS A 18 7.80 0.24 -8.83
CA LYS A 18 6.80 0.91 -9.67
C LYS A 18 5.66 1.48 -8.85
N ALA A 19 5.11 0.69 -7.94
CA ALA A 19 4.09 1.14 -7.00
C ALA A 19 4.61 2.31 -6.14
N TRP A 20 5.78 2.16 -5.52
CA TRP A 20 6.39 3.20 -4.69
C TRP A 20 6.59 4.52 -5.44
N ARG A 21 7.15 4.46 -6.64
CA ARG A 21 7.44 5.63 -7.48
C ARG A 21 6.16 6.32 -7.96
N ASN A 22 5.18 5.56 -8.43
CA ASN A 22 3.88 6.10 -8.83
C ASN A 22 3.14 6.74 -7.66
N TYR A 23 3.09 6.09 -6.50
CA TYR A 23 2.39 6.62 -5.32
C TYR A 23 3.10 7.87 -4.76
N THR A 24 4.43 7.94 -4.84
CA THR A 24 5.19 9.15 -4.50
C THR A 24 4.78 10.32 -5.40
N LEU A 25 4.76 10.12 -6.72
CA LEU A 25 4.36 11.14 -7.68
C LEU A 25 2.91 11.60 -7.49
N ILE A 26 2.01 10.67 -7.18
CA ILE A 26 0.62 10.99 -6.84
C ILE A 26 0.54 11.87 -5.58
N LEU A 27 1.37 11.59 -4.58
CA LEU A 27 1.40 12.37 -3.33
C LEU A 27 2.00 13.77 -3.51
N ASP A 28 2.90 13.96 -4.47
CA ASP A 28 3.38 15.30 -4.84
C ASP A 28 2.23 16.17 -5.38
N ARG A 29 1.31 15.56 -6.13
CA ARG A 29 0.10 16.24 -6.66
C ARG A 29 -1.03 16.34 -5.65
N PHE A 30 -1.19 15.32 -4.80
CA PHE A 30 -2.25 15.23 -3.80
C PHE A 30 -1.68 14.96 -2.40
N PRO A 31 -1.03 15.96 -1.78
CA PRO A 31 -0.42 15.79 -0.46
C PRO A 31 -1.44 15.29 0.57
N GLY A 32 -1.07 14.25 1.33
CA GLY A 32 -1.95 13.70 2.36
C GLY A 32 -3.03 12.74 1.83
N ALA A 33 -3.10 12.49 0.52
CA ALA A 33 -4.14 11.63 -0.05
C ALA A 33 -4.07 10.20 0.50
N ARG A 34 -5.19 9.76 1.08
CA ARG A 34 -5.38 8.38 1.52
C ARG A 34 -6.01 7.56 0.38
N PRO A 35 -5.57 6.30 0.18
CA PRO A 35 -4.64 5.56 1.04
C PRO A 35 -3.14 5.71 0.67
N PHE A 36 -2.80 6.44 -0.41
CA PHE A 36 -1.44 6.58 -0.93
C PHE A 36 -0.38 6.89 0.15
N VAL A 37 -0.65 7.82 1.07
CA VAL A 37 0.31 8.18 2.16
C VAL A 37 0.73 7.02 3.05
N ASN A 38 -0.14 6.03 3.22
CA ASN A 38 0.14 4.86 4.04
C ASN A 38 0.78 3.75 3.21
N ILE A 39 0.28 3.57 1.98
CA ILE A 39 0.70 2.48 1.10
C ILE A 39 2.10 2.74 0.54
N VAL A 40 2.47 3.98 0.22
CA VAL A 40 3.86 4.30 -0.20
C VAL A 40 4.91 3.90 0.86
N LYS A 41 4.54 3.96 2.15
CA LYS A 41 5.39 3.48 3.25
C LYS A 41 5.39 1.96 3.36
N ALA A 42 4.35 1.29 2.88
CA ALA A 42 4.33 -0.17 2.73
C ALA A 42 5.26 -0.61 1.62
N GLU A 43 5.18 -0.01 0.44
CA GLU A 43 6.03 -0.39 -0.69
C GLU A 43 7.51 -0.17 -0.38
N ALA A 44 7.87 0.91 0.32
CA ALA A 44 9.24 1.11 0.80
C ALA A 44 9.74 -0.04 1.71
N ARG A 45 8.85 -0.60 2.54
CA ARG A 45 9.16 -1.75 3.41
C ARG A 45 9.21 -3.05 2.62
N HIS A 46 8.39 -3.21 1.58
CA HIS A 46 8.42 -4.37 0.69
C HIS A 46 9.73 -4.40 -0.11
N ILE A 47 10.11 -3.28 -0.73
CA ILE A 47 11.41 -3.10 -1.40
C ILE A 47 12.54 -3.47 -0.43
N ALA A 48 12.55 -2.92 0.78
CA ALA A 48 13.58 -3.24 1.77
C ALA A 48 13.58 -4.73 2.17
N ALA A 49 12.43 -5.40 2.21
CA ALA A 49 12.35 -6.83 2.48
C ALA A 49 12.95 -7.66 1.34
N LEU A 50 12.65 -7.31 0.08
CA LEU A 50 13.23 -7.95 -1.09
C LEU A 50 14.74 -7.75 -1.16
N LEU A 51 15.23 -6.54 -0.90
CA LEU A 51 16.67 -6.26 -0.88
C LEU A 51 17.42 -7.09 0.17
N ARG A 52 16.81 -7.35 1.33
CA ARG A 52 17.37 -8.29 2.33
C ARG A 52 17.39 -9.74 1.86
N VAL A 53 16.48 -10.14 0.98
CA VAL A 53 16.52 -11.47 0.34
C VAL A 53 17.71 -11.53 -0.62
N TYR A 54 17.90 -10.51 -1.47
CA TYR A 54 19.07 -10.40 -2.34
C TYR A 54 20.38 -10.51 -1.54
N GLU A 55 20.51 -9.72 -0.48
CA GLU A 55 21.68 -9.75 0.42
C GLU A 55 21.93 -11.13 1.03
N ARG A 56 20.88 -11.77 1.59
CA ARG A 56 20.98 -13.09 2.23
C ARG A 56 21.46 -14.18 1.28
N HIS A 57 21.07 -14.10 0.01
CA HIS A 57 21.43 -15.08 -1.02
C HIS A 57 22.70 -14.68 -1.81
N GLY A 58 23.37 -13.58 -1.45
CA GLY A 58 24.57 -13.10 -2.14
C GLY A 58 24.30 -12.66 -3.59
N LEU A 59 23.08 -12.20 -3.87
CA LEU A 59 22.63 -11.78 -5.19
C LEU A 59 22.71 -10.25 -5.32
N THR A 60 23.06 -9.78 -6.51
CA THR A 60 22.99 -8.34 -6.84
C THR A 60 21.58 -8.00 -7.34
N PRO A 61 20.87 -7.04 -6.71
CA PRO A 61 19.58 -6.59 -7.22
C PRO A 61 19.75 -5.87 -8.57
N PRO A 62 18.81 -6.01 -9.50
CA PRO A 62 18.84 -5.25 -10.74
C PRO A 62 18.80 -3.74 -10.45
N PRO A 63 19.41 -2.92 -11.32
CA PRO A 63 19.29 -1.46 -11.21
C PRO A 63 17.83 -1.04 -11.21
N ASP A 64 17.55 0.11 -10.60
CA ASP A 64 16.21 0.70 -10.65
C ASP A 64 16.02 1.42 -11.98
N GLU A 65 15.37 0.74 -12.92
CA GLU A 65 15.00 1.27 -14.24
C GLU A 65 13.51 1.64 -14.32
N THR A 66 12.87 1.83 -13.16
CA THR A 66 11.42 1.97 -13.11
C THR A 66 10.96 3.34 -13.62
N GLU A 67 10.11 3.32 -14.64
CA GLU A 67 9.48 4.53 -15.18
C GLU A 67 8.16 4.84 -14.45
N CYS A 68 7.86 6.14 -14.29
CA CYS A 68 6.57 6.57 -13.77
C CYS A 68 5.48 6.39 -14.84
N ASP A 69 4.28 5.99 -14.42
CA ASP A 69 3.12 6.03 -15.31
C ASP A 69 2.69 7.49 -15.56
N SER A 70 2.59 7.87 -16.84
CA SER A 70 2.08 9.19 -17.25
C SER A 70 0.69 9.51 -16.68
N LEU A 71 -0.13 8.50 -16.39
CA LEU A 71 -1.44 8.67 -15.75
C LEU A 71 -1.32 9.28 -14.36
N ALA A 72 -0.26 8.97 -13.61
CA ALA A 72 0.00 9.52 -12.28
C ALA A 72 0.09 11.06 -12.30
N SER A 73 0.48 11.65 -13.43
CA SER A 73 0.64 13.10 -13.61
C SER A 73 -0.61 13.83 -14.06
N ASN A 74 -1.56 13.15 -14.72
CA ASN A 74 -2.64 13.82 -15.45
C ASN A 74 -4.05 13.45 -14.97
N ALA A 75 -4.21 12.30 -14.31
CA ALA A 75 -5.53 11.83 -13.88
C ALA A 75 -6.03 12.50 -12.58
N THR A 76 -7.34 12.39 -12.32
CA THR A 76 -7.98 12.79 -11.05
C THR A 76 -7.66 11.79 -9.94
N LEU A 77 -7.75 12.21 -8.68
CA LEU A 77 -7.48 11.33 -7.53
C LEU A 77 -8.41 10.10 -7.52
N GLU A 78 -9.67 10.26 -7.93
CA GLU A 78 -10.64 9.17 -8.02
C GLU A 78 -10.22 8.12 -9.07
N THR A 79 -9.82 8.57 -10.27
CA THR A 79 -9.30 7.68 -11.32
C THR A 79 -8.02 6.98 -10.85
N LEU A 80 -7.12 7.70 -10.19
CA LEU A 80 -5.89 7.12 -9.65
C LEU A 80 -6.18 6.04 -8.59
N CYS A 81 -7.20 6.23 -7.75
CA CYS A 81 -7.62 5.19 -6.81
C CYS A 81 -8.21 3.95 -7.50
N ARG A 82 -8.92 4.10 -8.62
CA ARG A 82 -9.38 2.96 -9.43
C ARG A 82 -8.22 2.20 -10.06
N VAL A 83 -7.30 2.93 -10.69
CA VAL A 83 -6.10 2.35 -11.32
C VAL A 83 -5.24 1.63 -10.29
N ALA A 84 -5.05 2.21 -9.11
CA ALA A 84 -4.32 1.56 -8.03
C ALA A 84 -5.04 0.31 -7.50
N ALA A 85 -6.38 0.33 -7.39
CA ALA A 85 -7.14 -0.88 -7.01
C ALA A 85 -6.93 -2.02 -8.03
N GLU A 86 -6.94 -1.70 -9.33
CA GLU A 86 -6.65 -2.69 -10.38
C GLU A 86 -5.21 -3.21 -10.29
N ALA A 87 -4.25 -2.32 -10.03
CA ALA A 87 -2.85 -2.71 -9.86
C ALA A 87 -2.65 -3.69 -8.69
N GLU A 88 -3.38 -3.53 -7.58
CA GLU A 88 -3.33 -4.50 -6.47
C GLU A 88 -3.95 -5.86 -6.86
N ILE A 89 -5.01 -5.89 -7.67
CA ILE A 89 -5.59 -7.15 -8.17
C ILE A 89 -4.56 -7.88 -9.05
N GLU A 90 -3.93 -7.17 -9.98
CA GLU A 90 -2.90 -7.72 -10.85
C GLU A 90 -1.64 -8.13 -10.08
N ASN A 91 -1.27 -7.40 -9.01
CA ASN A 91 -0.17 -7.78 -8.14
C ASN A 91 -0.44 -9.11 -7.41
N VAL A 92 -1.62 -9.25 -6.79
CA VAL A 92 -2.04 -10.52 -6.16
C VAL A 92 -1.98 -11.66 -7.16
N ARG A 93 -2.52 -11.43 -8.36
CA ARG A 93 -2.51 -12.42 -9.44
C ARG A 93 -1.09 -12.79 -9.87
N LEU A 94 -0.21 -11.82 -10.05
CA LEU A 94 1.20 -12.03 -10.38
C LEU A 94 1.88 -12.92 -9.34
N PHE A 95 1.66 -12.63 -8.05
CA PHE A 95 2.22 -13.45 -6.97
C PHE A 95 1.65 -14.87 -6.96
N ASP A 96 0.32 -15.01 -7.05
CA ASP A 96 -0.36 -16.31 -6.94
C ASP A 96 -0.06 -17.21 -8.15
N GLU A 97 -0.07 -16.67 -9.38
CA GLU A 97 0.04 -17.46 -10.60
C GLU A 97 1.49 -17.69 -11.05
N ALA A 98 2.41 -16.76 -10.77
CA ALA A 98 3.77 -16.80 -11.34
C ALA A 98 4.88 -16.81 -10.28
N LEU A 99 4.85 -15.87 -9.32
CA LEU A 99 6.01 -15.66 -8.45
C LEU A 99 6.11 -16.71 -7.33
N LEU A 100 5.02 -17.02 -6.64
CA LEU A 100 5.02 -18.02 -5.57
C LEU A 100 5.34 -19.44 -6.08
N PRO A 101 4.77 -19.92 -7.21
CA PRO A 101 5.17 -21.19 -7.80
C PRO A 101 6.67 -21.25 -8.15
N ALA A 102 7.23 -20.16 -8.67
CA ALA A 102 8.64 -20.11 -9.07
C ALA A 102 9.62 -20.23 -7.89
N VAL A 103 9.17 -19.96 -6.67
CA VAL A 103 10.02 -19.96 -5.45
C VAL A 103 9.58 -21.03 -4.44
N ALA A 104 8.77 -22.01 -4.84
CA ALA A 104 8.20 -23.01 -3.93
C ALA A 104 9.25 -23.80 -3.13
N ASP A 105 10.41 -24.08 -3.73
CA ASP A 105 11.53 -24.78 -3.08
C ASP A 105 12.40 -23.86 -2.19
N TYR A 106 12.05 -22.57 -2.09
CA TYR A 106 12.78 -21.53 -1.36
C TYR A 106 11.88 -20.92 -0.27
N PRO A 107 11.68 -21.62 0.87
CA PRO A 107 10.67 -21.26 1.86
C PRO A 107 10.88 -19.87 2.49
N ASP A 108 12.12 -19.40 2.58
CA ASP A 108 12.42 -18.06 3.08
C ASP A 108 12.01 -16.95 2.09
N ILE A 109 12.17 -17.19 0.79
CA ILE A 109 11.71 -16.30 -0.29
C ILE A 109 10.18 -16.35 -0.38
N ALA A 110 9.60 -17.55 -0.43
CA ALA A 110 8.15 -17.77 -0.46
C ALA A 110 7.45 -17.08 0.73
N ALA A 111 8.05 -17.10 1.93
CA ALA A 111 7.51 -16.41 3.09
C ALA A 111 7.53 -14.88 2.95
N VAL A 112 8.51 -14.29 2.25
CA VAL A 112 8.51 -12.85 1.94
C VAL A 112 7.45 -12.54 0.89
N PHE A 113 7.41 -13.29 -0.21
CA PHE A 113 6.43 -13.12 -1.28
C PHE A 113 4.99 -13.23 -0.78
N GLY A 114 4.68 -14.24 0.05
CA GLY A 114 3.35 -14.40 0.64
C GLY A 114 2.94 -13.19 1.48
N ARG A 115 3.86 -12.58 2.23
CA ARG A 115 3.57 -11.36 3.02
C ARG A 115 3.30 -10.13 2.15
N LEU A 116 4.01 -9.98 1.03
CA LEU A 116 3.80 -8.89 0.06
C LEU A 116 2.42 -9.06 -0.60
N ARG A 117 2.16 -10.26 -1.11
CA ARG A 117 0.87 -10.65 -1.70
C ARG A 117 -0.30 -10.44 -0.73
N ASP A 118 -0.18 -10.88 0.52
CA ASP A 118 -1.21 -10.70 1.54
C ASP A 118 -1.41 -9.22 1.92
N ALA A 119 -0.35 -8.41 1.89
CA ALA A 119 -0.49 -6.98 2.08
C ALA A 119 -1.28 -6.33 0.93
N SER A 120 -1.01 -6.75 -0.31
CA SER A 120 -1.76 -6.31 -1.49
C SER A 120 -3.25 -6.70 -1.36
N GLU A 121 -3.56 -7.99 -1.19
CA GLU A 121 -4.95 -8.47 -1.17
C GLU A 121 -5.74 -7.94 0.03
N TRP A 122 -5.21 -8.10 1.24
CA TRP A 122 -6.01 -7.90 2.45
C TRP A 122 -5.94 -6.49 3.00
N ARG A 123 -5.05 -5.64 2.47
CA ARG A 123 -4.82 -4.30 3.03
C ARG A 123 -4.89 -3.22 1.95
N HIS A 124 -4.08 -3.33 0.89
CA HIS A 124 -3.99 -2.28 -0.12
C HIS A 124 -5.25 -2.24 -0.98
N LEU A 125 -5.65 -3.38 -1.56
CA LEU A 125 -6.80 -3.48 -2.45
C LEU A 125 -8.09 -2.95 -1.80
N PRO A 126 -8.50 -3.38 -0.59
CA PRO A 126 -9.68 -2.83 0.07
C PRO A 126 -9.57 -1.33 0.34
N ALA A 127 -8.36 -0.81 0.58
CA ALA A 127 -8.15 0.61 0.82
C ALA A 127 -8.32 1.44 -0.45
N PHE A 128 -7.80 0.96 -1.59
CA PHE A 128 -8.01 1.62 -2.87
C PHE A 128 -9.45 1.50 -3.37
N GLN A 129 -10.11 0.36 -3.18
CA GLN A 129 -11.54 0.21 -3.48
C GLN A 129 -12.40 1.23 -2.72
N ARG A 130 -12.14 1.44 -1.41
CA ARG A 130 -12.83 2.48 -0.63
C ARG A 130 -12.53 3.89 -1.14
N CYS A 131 -11.30 4.16 -1.57
CA CYS A 131 -10.94 5.45 -2.16
C CYS A 131 -11.68 5.70 -3.49
N ALA A 132 -11.73 4.69 -4.36
CA ALA A 132 -12.39 4.76 -5.66
C ALA A 132 -13.91 4.99 -5.56
N GLN A 133 -14.53 4.58 -4.46
CA GLN A 133 -15.95 4.78 -4.16
C GLN A 133 -16.24 6.14 -3.50
N GLY A 134 -15.23 6.96 -3.21
CA GLY A 134 -15.40 8.26 -2.56
C GLY A 134 -15.91 8.17 -1.12
N ALA A 135 -15.65 7.05 -0.41
CA ALA A 135 -16.18 6.82 0.93
C ALA A 135 -15.90 8.02 1.86
N PRO A 136 -16.90 8.48 2.64
CA PRO A 136 -16.83 9.75 3.34
C PRO A 136 -15.64 9.75 4.29
N ARG A 137 -14.85 10.82 4.23
CA ARG A 137 -13.79 11.11 5.20
C ARG A 137 -14.44 11.18 6.59
N ARG A 138 -14.42 10.08 7.35
CA ARG A 138 -14.59 10.16 8.81
C ARG A 138 -13.34 10.85 9.36
N GLY A 139 -13.36 12.18 9.37
CA GLY A 139 -12.57 12.96 10.31
C GLY A 139 -13.03 12.62 11.74
N PRO A 140 -12.19 12.87 12.75
CA PRO A 140 -12.61 12.67 14.12
C PRO A 140 -13.71 13.69 14.43
N GLU A 141 -14.94 13.21 14.60
CA GLU A 141 -16.03 13.99 15.16
C GLU A 141 -15.65 14.29 16.61
N CYS A 142 -15.11 15.49 16.85
CA CYS A 142 -14.92 16.03 18.18
C CYS A 142 -16.31 16.09 18.84
N GLY A 143 -16.48 15.30 19.90
CA GLY A 143 -17.76 15.09 20.57
C GLY A 143 -18.41 16.38 21.05
N GLN A 144 -19.68 16.56 20.71
CA GLN A 144 -20.56 17.46 21.44
C GLN A 144 -21.32 16.65 22.50
N ALA A 145 -20.69 16.55 23.67
CA ALA A 145 -21.36 16.11 24.88
C ALA A 145 -22.48 17.11 25.22
N LYS A 146 -23.75 16.68 25.13
CA LYS A 146 -24.87 17.38 25.74
C LYS A 146 -24.86 17.10 27.25
N GLY A 147 -24.15 17.95 28.00
CA GLY A 147 -24.17 17.98 29.47
C GLY A 147 -25.29 18.89 29.98
N GLY A 148 -26.20 18.32 30.78
CA GLY A 148 -27.40 18.95 31.32
C GLY A 148 -27.14 20.12 32.29
N ARG A 149 -28.11 21.03 32.37
CA ARG A 149 -28.11 22.18 33.29
C ARG A 149 -28.36 21.69 34.71
N ASN A 150 -27.40 21.97 35.60
CA ASN A 150 -27.52 21.77 37.04
C ASN A 150 -28.46 22.79 37.68
N GLY A 151 -29.27 22.32 38.62
CA GLY A 151 -30.16 23.13 39.45
C GLY A 151 -29.43 24.00 40.48
N ARG A 152 -30.14 25.02 40.96
CA ARG A 152 -29.84 25.78 42.18
C ARG A 152 -31.10 25.77 43.05
N PRO A 153 -31.03 25.40 44.34
CA PRO A 153 -32.09 25.74 45.27
C PRO A 153 -31.85 27.12 45.88
N ASP A 154 -32.97 27.83 46.06
CA ASP A 154 -33.09 29.17 46.65
C ASP A 154 -32.52 29.26 48.07
N ARG A 155 -31.97 30.43 48.39
CA ARG A 155 -31.55 30.80 49.75
C ARG A 155 -32.65 31.61 50.41
N ASP A 156 -33.09 31.13 51.55
CA ASP A 156 -33.96 31.82 52.50
C ASP A 156 -33.16 32.81 53.36
N PRO A 157 -33.67 34.03 53.64
CA PRO A 157 -33.17 34.83 54.75
C PRO A 157 -34.28 35.15 55.78
N ARG A 158 -33.96 34.79 57.03
CA ARG A 158 -34.37 35.34 58.34
C ARG A 158 -35.49 36.37 58.40
#